data_AF-M8D0A0-F1
#
_entry.id   AF-M8D0A0-F1
#
_cell.length_a   1.000
_cell.length_b   1.000
_cell.length_c   1.000
_cell.angle_alpha   90.00
_cell.angle_beta   90.00
_cell.angle_gamma   90.00
#
_symmetry.space_group_name_H-M   'P 1'
#
loop_
_entity.id
_entity.type
_entity.pdbx_description
1 polymer ?
#
loop_
_entity_poly.entity_id
_entity_poly.type
_entity_poly.pdbx_seq_one_letter_code
_entity_poly.pdbx_strand_id
1 'polypeptide(L)' 'MAMETFAEMYERMEAAKQRHAEEMEKQRIKFLKDLELKRMQAFVDMQLQLSRVKQAKNGTSEMLMSLAALPFLSNPAYL' A
#
# COMPACT_ATOMS: atom_id res chain seq x y z
N MET A 1 7.85 38.79 30.17
CA MET A 1 8.68 37.78 30.86
C MET A 1 7.96 36.55 31.44
N ALA A 2 6.63 36.47 31.53
CA ALA A 2 5.95 35.18 31.78
C ALA A 2 5.20 34.66 30.54
N MET A 3 4.44 35.54 29.87
CA MET A 3 3.69 35.20 28.66
C MET A 3 4.59 34.77 27.49
N GLU A 4 5.74 35.45 27.29
CA GLU A 4 6.71 35.09 26.23
C GLU A 4 7.26 33.68 26.43
N THR A 5 7.59 33.31 27.68
CA THR A 5 8.05 31.96 28.04
C THR A 5 7.00 30.91 27.73
N PHE A 6 5.72 31.18 28.01
CA PHE A 6 4.64 30.27 27.66
C PHE A 6 4.44 30.15 26.15
N ALA A 7 4.55 31.25 25.40
CA ALA A 7 4.44 31.24 23.95
C ALA A 7 5.57 30.39 23.33
N GLU A 8 6.81 30.61 23.74
CA GLU A 8 7.96 29.82 23.27
C GLU A 8 7.83 28.33 23.61
N MET A 9 7.36 28.00 24.82
CA MET A 9 7.13 26.62 25.22
C MET A 9 6.02 25.96 24.39
N TYR A 10 4.93 26.69 24.11
CA TYR A 10 3.83 26.23 23.28
C TYR A 10 4.28 25.98 21.83
N GLU A 11 5.03 26.90 21.24
CA GLU A 11 5.57 26.74 19.89
C GLU A 11 6.46 25.49 19.77
N ARG A 12 7.34 25.26 20.76
CA ARG A 12 8.18 24.06 20.79
C ARG A 12 7.35 22.79 20.94
N MET A 13 6.29 22.82 21.74
CA MET A 13 5.39 21.69 21.96
C MET A 13 4.61 21.35 20.69
N GLU A 14 4.00 22.33 20.03
CA GLU A 14 3.26 22.10 18.78
C GLU A 14 4.21 21.66 17.65
N ALA A 15 5.42 22.23 17.56
CA ALA A 15 6.42 21.77 16.59
C ALA A 15 6.85 20.32 16.85
N ALA A 16 6.98 19.89 18.12
CA ALA A 16 7.28 18.51 18.46
C ALA A 16 6.11 17.57 18.10
N LYS A 17 4.88 17.97 18.42
CA LYS A 17 3.66 17.22 18.09
C LYS A 17 3.48 17.04 16.58
N GLN A 18 3.71 18.10 15.80
CA GLN A 18 3.61 18.04 14.34
C GLN A 18 4.66 17.10 13.75
N ARG A 19 5.92 17.19 14.17
CA ARG A 19 6.97 16.26 13.73
C ARG A 19 6.64 14.81 14.08
N HIS A 20 6.09 14.56 15.26
CA HIS A 20 5.68 13.23 15.66
C HIS A 20 4.52 12.71 14.80
N ALA A 21 3.51 13.54 14.53
CA ALA A 21 2.39 13.19 13.65
C ALA A 21 2.84 12.86 12.23
N GLU A 22 3.78 13.64 11.68
CA GLU A 22 4.35 13.39 10.35
C GLU A 22 5.13 12.08 10.28
N GLU A 23 5.92 11.75 11.31
CA GLU A 23 6.63 10.48 11.39
C GLU A 23 5.66 9.30 11.47
N MET A 24 4.62 9.42 12.29
CA MET A 24 3.57 8.40 12.39
C MET A 24 2.83 8.20 11.06
N GLU A 25 2.54 9.29 10.34
CA GLU A 25 1.88 9.18 9.03
C GLU A 25 2.77 8.53 7.98
N LYS A 26 4.08 8.83 7.97
CA LYS A 26 5.05 8.13 7.11
C LYS A 26 5.04 6.63 7.37
N GLN A 27 5.04 6.23 8.64
CA GLN A 27 4.98 4.83 9.03
C GLN A 27 3.65 4.18 8.63
N ARG A 28 2.52 4.87 8.82
CA ARG A 28 1.19 4.42 8.39
C ARG A 28 1.14 4.18 6.88
N ILE A 29 1.62 5.13 6.09
CA ILE A 29 1.66 5.02 4.62
C ILE A 29 2.55 3.85 4.20
N LYS A 30 3.73 3.71 4.80
CA LYS A 30 4.63 2.58 4.50
C LYS A 30 3.95 1.24 4.79
N PHE A 31 3.32 1.12 5.96
CA PHE A 31 2.58 -0.08 6.33
C PHE A 31 1.45 -0.41 5.35
N LEU A 32 0.65 0.58 4.95
CA LEU A 32 -0.43 0.38 3.98
C LEU A 32 0.09 -0.05 2.61
N LYS A 33 1.21 0.51 2.14
CA LYS A 33 1.87 0.07 0.90
C LYS A 33 2.34 -1.38 0.98
N ASP A 34 3.02 -1.73 2.07
CA ASP A 34 3.51 -3.10 2.29
C ASP A 34 2.35 -4.10 2.40
N LEU A 35 1.25 -3.70 3.04
CA LEU A 35 0.04 -4.50 3.14
C LEU A 35 -0.61 -4.71 1.77
N GLU A 36 -0.73 -3.65 0.98
CA GLU A 36 -1.33 -3.71 -0.35
C GLU A 36 -0.51 -4.57 -1.31
N LEU A 37 0.82 -4.46 -1.27
CA LEU A 37 1.71 -5.34 -2.03
C LEU A 37 1.51 -6.82 -1.67
N LYS A 38 1.40 -7.14 -0.37
CA LYS A 38 1.10 -8.51 0.08
C LYS A 38 -0.26 -8.99 -0.40
N ARG A 39 -1.28 -8.13 -0.37
CA ARG A 39 -2.63 -8.44 -0.86
C ARG A 39 -2.61 -8.77 -2.36
N MET A 40 -1.91 -7.95 -3.17
CA MET A 40 -1.77 -8.16 -4.60
C MET A 40 -1.01 -9.45 -4.92
N GLN A 41 0.10 -9.72 -4.22
CA GLN A 41 0.87 -10.95 -4.38
C GLN A 41 0.02 -12.19 -4.10
N ALA A 42 -0.69 -12.22 -2.96
CA ALA A 42 -1.56 -13.33 -2.61
C ALA A 42 -2.67 -13.55 -3.65
N PHE A 43 -3.20 -12.47 -4.23
CA PHE A 43 -4.20 -12.55 -5.27
C PHE A 43 -3.63 -13.16 -6.57
N VAL A 44 -2.46 -12.70 -7.03
CA VAL A 44 -1.78 -13.27 -8.21
C VAL A 44 -1.48 -14.74 -7.99
N ASP A 45 -0.96 -15.11 -6.81
CA ASP A 45 -0.65 -16.50 -6.46
C ASP A 45 -1.90 -17.38 -6.49
N MET A 46 -3.03 -16.89 -5.97
CA MET A 46 -4.31 -17.60 -6.02
C MET A 46 -4.79 -17.77 -7.46
N GLN A 47 -4.70 -16.74 -8.31
CA GLN A 47 -5.09 -16.83 -9.72
C GLN A 47 -4.21 -17.83 -10.48
N LEU A 48 -2.90 -17.86 -10.18
CA LEU A 48 -1.95 -18.82 -10.73
C LEU A 48 -2.26 -20.26 -10.30
N GLN A 49 -2.64 -20.47 -9.04
CA GLN A 49 -3.05 -21.78 -8.56
C GLN A 49 -4.34 -22.26 -9.23
N LEU A 50 -5.36 -21.39 -9.30
CA LEU A 50 -6.63 -21.70 -9.96
C LEU A 50 -6.45 -21.99 -11.45
N SER A 51 -5.60 -21.21 -12.13
CA SER A 51 -5.32 -21.43 -13.57
C SER A 51 -4.61 -22.75 -13.80
N ARG A 52 -3.62 -23.14 -12.98
CA ARG A 52 -2.97 -24.46 -13.06
C ARG A 52 -3.95 -25.62 -12.89
N VAL A 53 -4.90 -25.49 -11.96
CA VAL A 53 -5.96 -26.50 -11.75
C VAL A 53 -6.90 -26.57 -12.97
N LYS A 54 -7.23 -25.43 -13.60
CA LYS A 54 -8.07 -25.36 -14.81
C LYS A 54 -7.36 -25.83 -16.08
N GLN A 55 -6.06 -25.56 -16.19
CA GLN A 55 -5.22 -25.82 -17.37
C GLN A 55 -4.87 -27.30 -17.56
N ALA A 56 -5.16 -28.16 -16.59
CA ALA A 56 -5.30 -29.60 -16.82
C ALA A 56 -6.35 -29.94 -17.89
N LYS A 57 -7.14 -28.96 -18.36
CA LYS A 57 -8.15 -29.11 -19.42
C LYS A 57 -7.92 -28.27 -20.69
N ASN A 58 -7.24 -27.12 -20.69
CA ASN A 58 -6.92 -26.30 -21.89
C ASN A 58 -5.81 -25.22 -21.63
N GLY A 59 -4.71 -25.22 -22.41
CA GLY A 59 -3.86 -24.10 -22.90
C GLY A 59 -3.22 -23.01 -21.98
N THR A 60 -1.91 -22.74 -22.18
CA THR A 60 -1.10 -21.63 -21.60
C THR A 60 -1.60 -20.21 -21.92
N SER A 61 -2.28 -20.02 -23.07
CA SER A 61 -2.76 -18.72 -23.53
C SER A 61 -3.89 -18.13 -22.67
N GLU A 62 -4.75 -18.97 -22.09
CA GLU A 62 -5.88 -18.53 -21.27
C GLU A 62 -5.41 -17.93 -19.94
N MET A 63 -4.31 -18.47 -19.39
CA MET A 63 -3.71 -18.00 -18.15
C MET A 63 -3.13 -16.58 -18.29
N LEU A 64 -2.41 -16.29 -19.38
CA LEU A 64 -1.83 -14.97 -19.62
C LEU A 64 -2.92 -13.90 -19.79
N MET A 65 -4.01 -14.24 -20.49
CA MET A 65 -5.17 -13.35 -20.64
C MET A 65 -5.87 -13.09 -19.31
N SER A 66 -6.06 -14.11 -18.47
CA SER A 66 -6.67 -13.96 -17.14
C SER A 66 -5.83 -13.11 -16.21
N LEU A 67 -4.49 -13.18 -16.30
CA LEU A 67 -3.60 -12.34 -15.52
C LEU A 67 -3.59 -10.89 -16.04
N ALA A 68 -3.56 -10.69 -17.36
CA ALA A 68 -3.64 -9.35 -17.98
C ALA A 68 -4.97 -8.62 -17.69
N ALA A 69 -6.05 -9.36 -17.44
CA ALA A 69 -7.35 -8.79 -17.08
C ALA A 69 -7.44 -8.27 -15.63
N LEU A 70 -6.39 -8.43 -14.81
CA LEU A 70 -6.44 -7.97 -13.43
C LEU A 70 -6.48 -6.44 -13.36
N PRO A 71 -7.37 -5.84 -12.55
CA PRO A 71 -7.60 -4.39 -12.53
C PRO A 71 -6.34 -3.56 -12.21
N PHE A 72 -5.43 -4.12 -11.41
CA PHE A 72 -4.19 -3.44 -11.01
C PHE A 72 -3.06 -3.52 -12.05
N LEU A 73 -3.17 -4.40 -13.05
CA LEU A 73 -2.21 -4.47 -14.17
C LEU A 73 -2.68 -3.67 -15.38
N SER A 74 -4.00 -3.49 -15.54
CA SER A 74 -4.59 -2.78 -16.68
C SER A 74 -4.84 -1.29 -16.43
N ASN A 75 -4.92 -0.85 -15.17
CA ASN A 75 -5.18 0.55 -14.83
C ASN A 75 -3.87 1.26 -14.40
N PRO A 76 -3.44 2.31 -15.12
CA PRO A 76 -2.22 3.06 -14.81
C PRO A 76 -2.29 3.82 -13.48
N ALA A 77 -3.47 3.98 -12.87
CA ALA A 77 -3.57 4.56 -11.52
C ALA A 77 -2.87 3.72 -10.43
N TYR A 78 -2.53 2.46 -10.73
CA TYR A 78 -1.83 1.54 -9.81
C TYR A 78 -0.37 1.26 -10.21
N LEU A 79 0.13 1.84 -11.31
CA LEU A 79 1.52 1.75 -11.80
C LEU A 79 2.26 3.07 -11.53
#